data_AF-A0A1M2W6A1-F1
#
_entry.id   AF-A0A1M2W6A1-F1
#
_cell.length_a   1.000
_cell.length_b   1.000
_cell.length_c   1.000
_cell.angle_alpha   90.00
_cell.angle_beta   90.00
_cell.angle_gamma   90.00
#
_symmetry.space_group_name_H-M   'P 1'
#
loop_
_entity.id
_entity.type
_entity.pdbx_description
1 polymer ?
#
loop_
_entity_poly.entity_id
_entity_poly.type
_entity_poly.pdbx_seq_one_letter_code
_entity_poly.pdbx_strand_id
1 'polypeptide(L)'
;MSATVEYSSSAPEPIAPAPYPRLAAHTLLPDGTPDYLRLILTSKVYEVLKETPLVFCPNLSTRLGNQIWLKREDLQEVFSFKIRGAYNFMASLSDEERWKGVVTCSAG
;
A
#
# COMPACT_ATOMS: atom_id res chain seq x y z
N MET A 1 -9.64 45.63 6.95
CA MET A 1 -8.30 45.18 7.41
C MET A 1 -8.42 43.70 7.71
N SER A 2 -7.97 42.83 6.79
CA SER A 2 -8.04 41.38 6.95
C SER A 2 -6.70 40.91 7.51
N ALA A 3 -6.69 40.41 8.74
CA ALA A 3 -5.51 39.82 9.35
C ALA A 3 -5.33 38.41 8.79
N THR A 4 -4.44 38.25 7.81
CA THR A 4 -3.96 36.95 7.36
C THR A 4 -2.96 36.47 8.40
N VAL A 5 -3.34 35.48 9.20
CA VAL A 5 -2.41 34.81 10.12
C VAL A 5 -1.51 33.93 9.26
N GLU A 6 -0.25 34.33 9.09
CA GLU A 6 0.75 33.50 8.44
C GLU A 6 1.00 32.25 9.28
N TYR A 7 0.60 31.08 8.76
CA TYR A 7 0.90 29.79 9.35
C TYR A 7 2.36 29.44 9.05
N SER A 8 3.26 29.78 9.97
CA SER A 8 4.65 29.30 9.96
C SER A 8 4.69 27.91 10.56
N SER A 9 4.62 26.86 9.73
CA SER A 9 5.01 25.52 10.16
C SER A 9 6.52 25.37 10.00
N SER A 10 7.27 25.53 11.09
CA SER A 10 8.66 25.07 11.17
C SER A 10 8.67 23.53 11.26
N ALA A 11 8.39 22.86 10.14
CA ALA A 11 8.55 21.41 10.06
C ALA A 11 10.05 21.09 10.22
N PRO A 12 10.43 20.15 11.11
CA PRO A 12 11.82 19.74 11.21
C PRO A 12 12.30 19.17 9.87
N GLU A 13 13.54 19.50 9.51
CA GLU A 13 14.23 18.88 8.37
C GLU A 13 14.14 17.36 8.50
N PRO A 14 13.76 16.63 7.43
CA PRO A 14 13.74 15.18 7.45
C PRO A 14 15.13 14.67 7.84
N ILE A 15 15.21 13.90 8.93
CA ILE A 15 16.43 13.14 9.27
C ILE A 15 16.67 12.22 8.08
N ALA A 16 17.59 12.54 7.18
CA ALA A 16 17.78 11.78 5.95
C ALA A 16 18.26 10.35 6.28
N PRO A 17 17.38 9.33 6.27
CA PRO A 17 17.83 7.97 6.41
C PRO A 17 18.30 7.51 5.02
N ALA A 18 18.93 6.34 4.94
CA ALA A 18 18.98 5.63 3.67
C ALA A 18 17.56 5.58 3.07
N PRO A 19 17.39 5.76 1.74
CA PRO A 19 16.08 6.00 1.13
C PRO A 19 15.05 4.89 1.40
N TYR A 20 15.46 3.72 1.87
CA TYR A 20 14.60 2.60 2.27
C TYR A 20 15.18 1.82 3.46
N PRO A 21 15.09 2.31 4.71
CA PRO A 21 15.81 1.73 5.84
C PRO A 21 15.33 0.33 6.25
N ARG A 22 14.16 -0.10 5.75
CA ARG A 22 13.55 -1.40 6.03
C ARG A 22 13.78 -2.45 4.95
N LEU A 23 14.29 -2.05 3.80
CA LEU A 23 14.52 -2.98 2.70
C LEU A 23 15.89 -3.62 2.84
N ALA A 24 15.94 -4.95 2.71
CA ALA A 24 17.20 -5.67 2.70
C ALA A 24 17.98 -5.32 1.41
N ALA A 25 19.31 -5.28 1.49
CA ALA A 25 20.15 -4.90 0.35
C ALA A 25 19.89 -5.72 -0.93
N HIS A 26 19.58 -7.01 -0.78
CA HIS A 26 19.25 -7.89 -1.91
C HIS A 26 17.88 -7.60 -2.56
N THR A 27 17.06 -6.74 -1.97
CA THR A 27 15.78 -6.28 -2.54
C THR A 27 15.90 -4.91 -3.22
N LEU A 28 17.12 -4.38 -3.32
CA LEU A 28 17.42 -3.14 -4.03
C LEU A 28 18.04 -3.46 -5.39
N LEU A 29 17.73 -2.60 -6.36
CA LEU A 29 18.39 -2.55 -7.66
C LEU A 29 19.79 -1.91 -7.52
N PRO A 30 20.67 -2.04 -8.54
CA PRO A 30 22.02 -1.46 -8.50
C PRO A 30 22.05 0.07 -8.33
N ASP A 31 20.97 0.76 -8.67
CA ASP A 31 20.79 2.21 -8.50
C ASP A 31 20.29 2.61 -7.10
N GLY A 32 20.11 1.65 -6.20
CA GLY A 32 19.64 1.86 -4.83
C GLY A 32 18.12 1.99 -4.69
N THR A 33 17.35 1.82 -5.77
CA THR A 33 15.88 1.84 -5.73
C THR A 33 15.29 0.45 -5.40
N PRO A 34 14.05 0.36 -4.92
CA PRO A 34 13.43 -0.93 -4.58
C PRO A 34 13.15 -1.78 -5.83
N ASP A 35 13.54 -3.05 -5.79
CA ASP A 35 13.08 -4.06 -6.75
C ASP A 35 11.62 -4.45 -6.43
N TYR A 36 10.68 -3.63 -6.90
CA TYR A 36 9.26 -3.85 -6.66
C TYR A 36 8.75 -5.16 -7.23
N LEU A 37 9.33 -5.67 -8.33
CA LEU A 37 8.93 -6.95 -8.89
C LEU A 37 9.22 -8.07 -7.87
N ARG A 38 10.45 -8.11 -7.34
CA ARG A 38 10.81 -9.06 -6.29
C ARG A 38 9.93 -8.89 -5.05
N LEU A 39 9.77 -7.65 -4.55
CA LEU A 39 8.97 -7.36 -3.36
C LEU A 39 7.50 -7.77 -3.51
N ILE A 40 6.90 -7.57 -4.69
CA ILE A 40 5.52 -7.95 -4.97
C ILE A 40 5.39 -9.48 -5.05
N LEU A 41 6.32 -10.16 -5.73
CA LEU A 41 6.31 -11.62 -5.88
C LEU A 41 6.52 -12.34 -4.55
N THR A 42 7.32 -11.79 -3.64
CA THR A 42 7.58 -12.36 -2.32
C THR A 42 6.66 -11.82 -1.22
N SER A 43 5.60 -11.10 -1.59
CA SER A 43 4.64 -10.53 -0.67
C SER A 43 3.87 -11.62 0.10
N LYS A 44 3.59 -11.37 1.38
CA LYS A 44 2.89 -12.32 2.26
C LYS A 44 1.37 -12.21 2.22
N VAL A 45 0.81 -11.41 1.31
CA VAL A 45 -0.63 -11.09 1.26
C VAL A 45 -1.55 -12.31 1.22
N TYR A 46 -1.12 -13.42 0.63
CA TYR A 46 -1.94 -14.62 0.48
C TYR A 46 -1.88 -15.58 1.68
N GLU A 47 -1.14 -15.26 2.74
CA GLU A 47 -1.23 -15.98 4.02
C GLU A 47 -2.62 -15.81 4.65
N VAL A 48 -3.27 -14.66 4.41
CA VAL A 48 -4.60 -14.33 4.96
C VAL A 48 -5.64 -13.99 3.90
N LEU A 49 -5.24 -13.63 2.67
CA LEU A 49 -6.17 -13.21 1.62
C LEU A 49 -6.29 -14.25 0.52
N LYS A 50 -7.46 -14.26 -0.14
CA LYS A 50 -7.69 -15.02 -1.37
C LYS A 50 -7.53 -14.13 -2.60
N GLU A 51 -7.27 -14.74 -3.74
CA GLU A 51 -7.36 -14.01 -5.01
C GLU A 51 -8.83 -13.67 -5.30
N THR A 52 -9.08 -12.40 -5.62
CA THR A 52 -10.42 -11.92 -5.97
C THR A 52 -10.71 -12.18 -7.44
N PRO A 53 -11.98 -12.38 -7.82
CA PRO A 53 -12.31 -12.68 -9.21
C PRO A 53 -12.14 -11.44 -10.11
N LEU A 54 -11.77 -11.69 -11.36
CA LEU A 54 -11.86 -10.73 -12.46
C LEU A 54 -13.16 -11.04 -13.23
N VAL A 55 -14.14 -10.15 -13.13
CA VAL A 55 -15.51 -10.39 -13.61
C VAL A 55 -15.79 -9.57 -14.86
N PHE A 56 -16.17 -10.25 -15.94
CA PHE A 56 -16.63 -9.58 -17.16
C PHE A 56 -17.98 -8.90 -16.94
N CYS A 57 -18.17 -7.72 -17.51
CA CYS A 57 -19.39 -6.92 -17.37
C CYS A 57 -20.12 -6.78 -18.71
N PRO A 58 -21.07 -7.68 -19.07
CA PRO A 58 -21.69 -7.71 -20.39
C PRO A 58 -22.42 -6.42 -20.74
N ASN A 59 -23.27 -5.92 -19.84
CA ASN A 59 -24.09 -4.73 -20.10
C ASN A 59 -23.23 -3.47 -20.31
N LEU A 60 -22.20 -3.29 -19.49
CA LEU A 60 -21.28 -2.16 -19.59
C LEU A 60 -20.40 -2.28 -20.84
N SER A 61 -19.97 -3.50 -21.16
CA SER A 61 -19.19 -3.79 -22.36
C SER A 61 -19.95 -3.47 -23.64
N THR A 62 -21.20 -3.93 -23.74
CA THR A 62 -22.09 -3.63 -24.87
C THR A 62 -22.36 -2.13 -24.98
N ARG A 63 -22.64 -1.46 -23.86
CA ARG A 63 -22.94 -0.01 -23.84
C ARG A 63 -21.74 0.84 -24.29
N LEU A 64 -20.52 0.43 -23.96
CA LEU A 64 -19.30 1.17 -24.26
C LEU A 64 -18.54 0.66 -25.51
N GLY A 65 -19.03 -0.40 -26.15
CA GLY A 65 -18.38 -1.01 -27.31
C GLY A 65 -16.98 -1.57 -27.02
N ASN A 66 -16.70 -1.98 -25.77
CA ASN A 66 -15.39 -2.42 -25.30
C ASN A 66 -15.50 -3.62 -24.35
N GLN A 67 -14.42 -4.37 -24.14
CA GLN A 67 -14.42 -5.43 -23.12
C GLN A 67 -14.12 -4.86 -21.74
N ILE A 68 -15.15 -4.75 -20.89
CA ILE A 68 -15.02 -4.21 -19.54
C ILE A 68 -14.99 -5.33 -18.52
N TRP A 69 -13.95 -5.33 -17.70
CA TRP A 69 -13.71 -6.29 -16.62
C TRP A 69 -13.53 -5.56 -15.29
N LEU A 70 -14.01 -6.16 -14.20
CA LEU A 70 -13.87 -5.62 -12.85
C LEU A 70 -13.09 -6.60 -11.98
N LYS A 71 -11.96 -6.17 -11.42
CA LYS A 71 -11.26 -6.90 -10.36
C LYS A 71 -11.96 -6.62 -9.03
N ARG A 72 -12.62 -7.63 -8.46
CA ARG A 72 -13.55 -7.48 -7.34
C ARG A 72 -12.85 -7.47 -5.97
N GLU A 73 -11.98 -6.49 -5.76
CA GLU A 73 -11.29 -6.27 -4.47
C GLU A 73 -12.24 -5.91 -3.32
N ASP A 74 -13.46 -5.49 -3.64
CA ASP A 74 -14.55 -5.29 -2.69
C ASP A 74 -15.03 -6.59 -2.01
N LEU A 75 -14.65 -7.76 -2.53
CA LEU A 75 -14.98 -9.06 -1.94
C LEU A 75 -14.00 -9.53 -0.85
N GLN A 76 -12.97 -8.74 -0.55
CA GLN A 76 -12.12 -8.99 0.62
C GLN A 76 -12.89 -8.70 1.92
N GLU A 77 -12.44 -9.27 3.04
CA GLU A 77 -13.15 -9.18 4.34
C GLU A 77 -13.35 -7.74 4.84
N VAL A 78 -12.47 -6.81 4.44
CA VAL A 78 -12.57 -5.37 4.76
C VAL A 78 -13.21 -4.54 3.65
N PHE A 79 -13.84 -5.19 2.68
CA PHE A 79 -14.54 -4.59 1.54
C PHE A 79 -13.68 -3.67 0.65
N SER A 80 -12.35 -3.82 0.71
CA SER A 80 -11.42 -3.05 -0.11
C SER A 80 -10.04 -3.72 -0.21
N PHE A 81 -9.22 -3.23 -1.13
CA PHE A 81 -7.87 -3.73 -1.37
C PHE A 81 -6.85 -3.36 -0.28
N LYS A 82 -7.19 -2.44 0.63
CA LYS A 82 -6.24 -1.83 1.59
C LYS A 82 -5.59 -2.85 2.53
N ILE A 83 -6.28 -3.94 2.83
CA ILE A 83 -5.75 -5.03 3.66
C ILE A 83 -4.48 -5.65 3.10
N ARG A 84 -4.30 -5.67 1.77
CA ARG A 84 -3.09 -6.22 1.13
C ARG A 84 -1.83 -5.48 1.59
N GLY A 85 -1.84 -4.15 1.45
CA GLY A 85 -0.69 -3.32 1.84
C GLY A 85 -0.47 -3.32 3.36
N ALA A 86 -1.56 -3.18 4.13
CA ALA A 86 -1.51 -3.18 5.59
C ALA A 86 -0.91 -4.49 6.13
N TYR A 87 -1.39 -5.65 5.64
CA TYR A 87 -0.88 -6.94 6.07
C TYR A 87 0.57 -7.15 5.64
N ASN A 88 0.93 -6.84 4.39
CA ASN A 88 2.32 -7.02 3.93
C ASN A 88 3.32 -6.20 4.76
N PHE A 89 2.96 -4.97 5.11
CA PHE A 89 3.76 -4.13 6.01
C PHE A 89 3.84 -4.74 7.42
N MET A 90 2.70 -5.07 8.03
CA MET A 90 2.66 -5.64 9.38
C MET A 90 3.42 -6.97 9.49
N ALA A 91 3.37 -7.81 8.46
CA ALA A 91 4.05 -9.10 8.39
C ALA A 91 5.58 -8.98 8.19
N SER A 92 6.09 -7.78 7.93
CA SER A 92 7.52 -7.46 7.83
C SER A 92 8.11 -6.80 9.08
N LEU A 93 7.27 -6.45 10.07
CA LEU A 93 7.73 -5.87 11.32
C LEU A 93 8.59 -6.87 12.10
N SER A 94 9.67 -6.37 12.68
CA SER A 94 10.45 -7.11 13.67
C SER A 94 9.62 -7.40 14.93
N ASP A 95 10.05 -8.37 15.73
CA ASP A 95 9.36 -8.71 16.98
C ASP A 95 9.33 -7.53 17.96
N GLU A 96 10.38 -6.71 17.98
CA GLU A 96 10.44 -5.49 18.80
C GLU A 96 9.42 -4.43 18.34
N GLU A 97 9.34 -4.16 17.03
CA GLU A 97 8.35 -3.23 16.47
C GLU A 97 6.91 -3.74 16.70
N ARG A 98 6.70 -5.04 16.52
CA ARG A 98 5.40 -5.68 16.76
C ARG A 98 4.99 -5.57 18.22
N TRP A 99 5.92 -5.76 19.16
CA TRP A 99 5.67 -5.64 20.60
C TRP A 99 5.31 -4.20 21.00
N LYS A 100 5.97 -3.19 20.41
CA LYS A 100 5.63 -1.77 20.62
C LYS A 100 4.23 -1.42 20.12
N GLY A 101 3.71 -2.21 19.18
CA GLY A 101 2.45 -1.96 18.51
C GLY A 101 2.57 -0.94 17.38
N VAL A 102 1.54 -0.89 16.55
CA VAL A 102 1.43 0.06 15.43
C VAL A 102 0.16 0.87 15.54
N VAL A 103 0.23 2.14 15.14
CA VAL A 103 -0.91 3.04 15.05
C VAL A 103 -0.95 3.67 13.66
N THR A 104 -2.16 3.85 13.14
CA THR A 104 -2.39 4.58 11.89
C THR A 104 -3.61 5.47 12.06
N CYS A 105 -3.63 6.59 11.35
CA CYS A 105 -4.82 7.44 11.24
C CYS A 105 -5.41 7.25 9.85
N SER A 106 -6.68 6.87 9.78
CA SER A 106 -7.42 6.66 8.52
C SER A 106 -8.90 6.95 8.75
N ALA A 107 -9.59 7.40 7.70
CA ALA A 107 -11.04 7.60 7.71
C ALA A 107 -11.83 6.36 7.23
N GLY A 108 -11.13 5.28 6.86
CA GLY A 108 -11.66 4.14 6.11
C GLY A 108 -10.92 3.91 4.80
#